data_AF-A0A9E4UAI2-F1
#
_entry.id   AF-A0A9E4UAI2-F1
#
_cell.length_a   1.000
_cell.length_b   1.000
_cell.length_c   1.000
_cell.angle_alpha   90.00
_cell.angle_beta   90.00
_cell.angle_gamma   90.00
#
_symmetry.space_group_name_H-M   'P 1'
#
loop_
_entity.id
_entity.type
_entity.pdbx_description
1 polymer ?
#
loop_
_entity_poly.entity_id
_entity_poly.type
_entity_poly.pdbx_seq_one_letter_code
_entity_poly.pdbx_strand_id
1 'polypeptide(L)' 'MAEKQLKLGVIGIGVGASEMLPHFEAADFVDLYAGADINPDVRKRFGERYPEAKVYASAEEMV' A
#
# COMPACT_ATOMS: atom_id res chain seq x y z
N MET A 1 7.67 -17.87 18.80
CA MET A 1 8.00 -17.51 17.40
C MET A 1 7.00 -16.44 17.02
N ALA A 2 7.42 -15.21 16.73
CA ALA A 2 6.49 -14.24 16.14
C ALA A 2 6.22 -14.71 14.70
N GLU A 3 4.95 -14.90 14.33
CA GLU A 3 4.58 -15.20 12.95
C GLU A 3 5.02 -14.04 12.05
N LYS A 4 5.65 -14.38 10.92
CA LYS A 4 6.21 -13.37 10.01
C LYS A 4 5.05 -12.74 9.23
N GLN A 5 4.86 -11.44 9.36
CA GLN A 5 3.80 -10.72 8.64
C GLN A 5 3.99 -10.80 7.12
N LEU A 6 2.86 -10.90 6.41
CA LEU A 6 2.78 -10.86 4.96
C LEU A 6 2.91 -9.42 4.47
N LYS A 7 3.91 -9.16 3.64
CA LYS A 7 4.09 -7.85 3.01
C LYS A 7 3.11 -7.68 1.86
N LEU A 8 2.21 -6.71 1.97
CA LEU A 8 1.21 -6.39 0.97
C LEU A 8 1.69 -5.23 0.08
N GLY A 9 1.72 -5.47 -1.23
CA GLY A 9 1.85 -4.45 -2.25
C GLY A 9 0.52 -4.25 -2.98
N VAL A 10 0.11 -2.99 -3.19
CA VAL A 10 -1.15 -2.66 -3.88
C VAL A 10 -0.89 -1.85 -5.15
N ILE A 11 -1.43 -2.31 -6.28
CA ILE A 11 -1.40 -1.58 -7.56
C ILE A 11 -2.78 -0.98 -7.79
N GLY A 12 -2.83 0.33 -8.06
CA GLY A 12 -4.07 1.09 -8.15
C GLY A 12 -4.58 1.52 -6.78
N ILE A 13 -3.84 2.41 -6.12
CA ILE A 13 -4.10 2.90 -4.74
C ILE A 13 -5.11 4.07 -4.67
N GLY A 14 -5.97 4.19 -5.68
CA GLY A 14 -7.06 5.18 -5.73
C GLY A 14 -8.22 4.88 -4.78
N VAL A 15 -9.43 5.33 -5.13
CA VAL A 15 -10.62 5.22 -4.27
C VAL A 15 -10.93 3.77 -3.89
N GLY A 16 -10.93 2.84 -4.86
CA GLY A 16 -11.27 1.44 -4.58
C GLY A 16 -10.34 0.79 -3.55
N ALA A 17 -9.02 1.01 -3.68
CA ALA A 17 -8.07 0.54 -2.69
C ALA A 17 -8.24 1.24 -1.34
N SER A 18 -8.52 2.54 -1.33
CA SER A 18 -8.70 3.32 -0.09
C SER A 18 -9.84 2.82 0.81
N GLU A 19 -10.86 2.18 0.22
CA GLU A 19 -11.95 1.51 0.94
C GLU A 19 -11.54 0.14 1.51
N MET A 20 -10.64 -0.58 0.82
CA MET A 20 -10.18 -1.91 1.23
C MET A 20 -9.05 -1.88 2.27
N LEU A 21 -8.12 -0.93 2.15
CA LEU A 21 -6.91 -0.83 2.97
C LEU A 21 -7.16 -0.87 4.49
N PRO A 22 -8.20 -0.21 5.07
CA PRO A 22 -8.49 -0.30 6.49
C PRO A 22 -8.69 -1.73 7.02
N HIS A 23 -9.21 -2.63 6.19
CA HIS A 23 -9.42 -4.02 6.59
C HIS A 23 -8.10 -4.79 6.70
N PHE A 24 -7.11 -4.42 5.88
CA PHE A 24 -5.76 -4.99 5.94
C PHE A 24 -4.93 -4.35 7.05
N GLU A 25 -5.12 -3.06 7.36
CA GLU A 25 -4.49 -2.40 8.52
C GLU A 25 -4.93 -3.05 9.84
N ALA A 26 -6.18 -3.50 9.93
CA ALA A 26 -6.71 -4.20 11.09
C ALA A 26 -6.26 -5.67 11.19
N ALA A 27 -5.56 -6.19 10.17
CA ALA A 27 -5.09 -7.57 10.14
C ALA A 27 -3.66 -7.64 10.67
N ASP A 28 -3.49 -8.14 11.90
CA ASP A 28 -2.17 -8.23 12.58
C ASP A 28 -1.11 -9.07 11.83
N PHE A 29 -1.52 -9.84 10.83
CA PHE A 29 -0.64 -10.66 10.00
C PHE A 29 -0.22 -9.99 8.69
N VAL A 30 -0.65 -8.75 8.42
CA VAL A 30 -0.34 -8.00 7.19
C VAL A 30 0.47 -6.74 7.50
N ASP A 31 1.50 -6.51 6.70
CA ASP A 31 2.30 -5.28 6.67
C ASP A 31 2.03 -4.58 5.33
N LEU A 32 1.38 -3.41 5.35
CA LEU A 32 1.16 -2.61 4.14
C LEU A 32 2.49 -1.99 3.70
N TYR A 33 3.18 -2.69 2.81
CA TYR A 33 4.57 -2.43 2.50
C TYR A 33 4.77 -1.51 1.30
N ALA A 34 3.87 -1.55 0.31
CA ALA A 34 4.03 -0.76 -0.91
C ALA A 34 2.71 -0.44 -1.63
N GLY A 35 2.71 0.67 -2.37
CA GLY A 35 1.63 1.11 -3.26
C GLY A 35 2.16 1.66 -4.59
N ALA A 36 1.45 1.42 -5.68
CA ALA A 36 1.73 2.03 -6.98
C ALA A 36 0.48 2.62 -7.63
N ASP A 37 0.65 3.79 -8.25
CA ASP A 37 -0.37 4.40 -9.10
C ASP A 37 0.28 5.29 -10.14
N ILE A 38 -0.30 5.38 -11.33
CA ILE A 38 0.18 6.27 -12.40
C ILE A 38 -0.05 7.74 -12.05
N ASN A 39 -1.07 8.04 -11.23
CA ASN A 39 -1.46 9.40 -10.87
C ASN A 39 -0.60 9.95 -9.70
N PRO A 40 0.20 11.01 -9.90
CA PRO A 40 1.05 11.58 -8.86
C PRO A 40 0.28 12.11 -7.64
N ASP A 41 -0.93 12.62 -7.82
CA ASP A 41 -1.74 13.13 -6.70
C ASP A 41 -2.25 12.00 -5.81
N VAL A 42 -2.57 10.84 -6.41
CA VAL A 42 -2.96 9.63 -5.67
C VAL A 42 -1.76 9.12 -4.87
N ARG A 43 -0.58 9.04 -5.50
CA ARG A 43 0.67 8.67 -4.82
C ARG A 43 0.97 9.56 -3.62
N LYS A 44 0.84 10.88 -3.80
CA LYS A 44 1.05 11.85 -2.72
C LYS A 44 0.11 11.60 -1.54
N ARG A 45 -1.20 11.48 -1.79
CA ARG A 45 -2.20 11.21 -0.74
C ARG A 45 -1.97 9.88 -0.04
N PHE A 46 -1.61 8.84 -0.79
CA PHE A 46 -1.30 7.54 -0.22
C PHE A 46 -0.06 7.60 0.69
N GLY A 47 1.02 8.25 0.24
CA GLY A 47 2.22 8.43 1.08
C GLY A 47 1.97 9.30 2.32
N GLU A 48 1.09 10.29 2.24
CA GLU A 48 0.66 11.08 3.41
C GLU A 48 -0.13 10.24 4.42
N ARG A 49 -0.97 9.30 3.94
CA ARG A 49 -1.76 8.40 4.80
C ARG A 49 -0.92 7.24 5.34
N TYR A 50 0.03 6.75 4.56
CA TYR A 50 0.85 5.57 4.83
C TYR A 50 2.34 5.91 4.69
N PRO A 51 2.91 6.68 5.64
CA PRO A 51 4.28 7.20 5.51
C PRO A 51 5.38 6.13 5.50
N GLU A 52 5.08 4.92 5.99
CA GLU A 52 6.03 3.80 5.99
C GLU A 52 5.96 2.95 4.70
N ALA A 53 4.87 3.09 3.93
CA ALA A 53 4.70 2.34 2.69
C ALA A 53 5.52 2.97 1.56
N LYS A 54 6.17 2.14 0.75
CA LYS A 54 6.88 2.60 -0.44
C LYS A 54 5.89 2.98 -1.53
N VAL A 55 6.13 4.09 -2.21
CA VAL A 55 5.21 4.60 -3.25
C VAL A 55 5.92 4.67 -4.59
N TYR A 56 5.33 4.03 -5.59
CA TYR A 56 5.93 3.84 -6.92
C TYR A 56 5.05 4.40 -8.03
N ALA A 57 5.68 4.78 -9.14
CA ALA A 57 4.97 5.33 -10.30
C ALA A 57 4.39 4.25 -11.22
N SER A 58 4.87 3.01 -11.11
CA SER A 58 4.40 1.88 -11.90
C SER A 58 4.47 0.57 -11.12
N ALA A 59 3.84 -0.48 -11.65
CA ALA A 59 3.89 -1.82 -11.07
C ALA A 59 5.29 -2.46 -11.22
N GLU A 60 5.98 -2.15 -12.31
CA GLU A 60 7.33 -2.67 -12.61
C GLU A 60 8.37 -2.22 -11.58
N GLU A 61 8.19 -1.03 -11.00
CA GLU A 61 9.05 -0.53 -9.91
C GLU A 61 8.84 -1.29 -8.58
N MET A 62 7.78 -2.10 -8.47
CA MET A 62 7.46 -2.88 -7.25
C MET A 62 8.04 -4.31 -7.25
N VAL A 63 8.62 -4.77 -8.35
CA VAL A 63 9.12 -6.17 -8.53
C VAL A 63 10.47 -6.38 -7.87
#